data_AF-A0A7G1KR35-F1
#
_entry.id   AF-A0A7G1KR35-F1
#
_cell.length_a   1.000
_cell.length_b   1.000
_cell.length_c   1.000
_cell.angle_alpha   90.00
_cell.angle_beta   90.00
_cell.angle_gamma   90.00
#
_symmetry.space_group_name_H-M   'P 1'
#
loop_
_entity.id
_entity.type
_entity.pdbx_description
1 polymer ?
#
loop_
_entity_poly.entity_id
_entity_poly.type
_entity_poly.pdbx_seq_one_letter_code
_entity_poly.pdbx_strand_id
1 'polypeptide(L)'
;MTALTIRDVPDEVLQAVKVHAAQAGLSLQAYMLTLLEHEATRPAPLAPVGETRGQRAVRRARGSANNPETRGMSTEELMKLLRGA
;
A
#
# COMPACT_ATOMS: atom_id res chain seq x y z
N MET A 1 4.18 18.82 23.15
CA MET A 1 4.14 18.99 21.69
C MET A 1 5.40 18.38 21.11
N THR A 2 5.27 17.45 20.17
CA THR A 2 6.41 16.80 19.50
C THR A 2 6.58 17.43 18.12
N ALA A 3 7.77 17.89 17.80
CA ALA A 3 8.10 18.45 16.49
C ALA A 3 8.88 17.42 15.67
N LEU A 4 8.54 17.30 14.39
CA LEU A 4 9.23 16.45 13.42
C LEU A 4 9.86 17.33 12.34
N THR A 5 11.11 17.03 11.98
CA THR A 5 11.83 17.71 10.88
C THR A 5 12.16 16.70 9.80
N ILE A 6 11.78 16.98 8.56
CA ILE A 6 12.15 16.20 7.38
C ILE A 6 13.34 16.91 6.72
N ARG A 7 14.44 16.20 6.50
CA ARG A 7 15.67 16.73 5.90
C ARG A 7 15.79 16.30 4.45
N ASP A 8 16.60 17.05 3.71
CA ASP A 8 17.01 16.72 2.34
C ASP A 8 15.83 16.48 1.38
N VAL A 9 14.76 17.25 1.55
CA VAL A 9 13.59 17.20 0.66
C VAL A 9 13.98 17.82 -0.67
N PRO A 10 13.86 17.09 -1.80
CA PRO A 10 14.12 17.67 -3.12
C PRO A 10 13.22 18.89 -3.38
N ASP A 11 13.79 19.93 -3.99
CA ASP A 11 13.08 21.20 -4.21
C ASP A 11 11.79 21.03 -5.01
N GLU A 12 11.80 20.13 -5.99
CA GLU A 12 10.63 19.77 -6.81
C GLU A 12 9.49 19.17 -5.97
N VAL A 13 9.83 18.32 -4.98
CA VAL A 13 8.85 17.74 -4.04
C VAL A 13 8.31 18.82 -3.13
N LEU A 14 9.18 19.66 -2.56
CA LEU A 14 8.76 20.78 -1.72
C LEU A 14 7.81 21.72 -2.47
N GLN A 15 8.10 22.01 -3.73
CA GLN A 15 7.27 22.88 -4.55
C GLN A 15 5.90 22.26 -4.84
N ALA A 16 5.85 20.96 -5.19
CA ALA A 16 4.59 20.26 -5.40
C ALA A 16 3.71 20.27 -4.14
N VAL A 17 4.30 20.00 -2.97
CA VAL A 17 3.56 20.02 -1.69
C VAL A 17 3.04 21.42 -1.35
N LYS A 18 3.83 22.47 -1.60
CA LYS A 18 3.37 23.87 -1.42
C LYS A 18 2.17 24.19 -2.30
N VAL A 19 2.18 23.76 -3.56
CA VAL A 19 1.04 23.94 -4.48
C VAL A 19 -0.21 23.24 -3.93
N HIS A 20 -0.09 22.00 -3.47
CA HIS A 20 -1.22 21.28 -2.89
C HIS A 20 -1.74 21.91 -1.60
N ALA A 21 -0.85 22.39 -0.73
CA ALA A 21 -1.23 23.11 0.48
C ALA A 21 -2.01 24.40 0.14
N ALA A 22 -1.53 25.17 -0.84
CA ALA A 22 -2.21 26.38 -1.31
C ALA A 22 -3.59 26.08 -1.92
N GLN A 23 -3.71 25.01 -2.72
CA GLN A 23 -4.99 24.55 -3.28
C GLN A 23 -5.99 24.15 -2.19
N ALA A 24 -5.49 23.58 -1.09
CA ALA A 24 -6.30 23.22 0.08
C ALA A 24 -6.60 24.40 1.02
N GLY A 25 -6.03 25.59 0.78
CA GLY A 25 -6.16 26.74 1.67
C GLY A 25 -5.45 26.56 3.01
N LEU A 26 -4.44 25.70 3.08
CA LEU A 26 -3.72 25.34 4.30
C LEU A 26 -2.28 25.88 4.27
N SER A 27 -1.71 26.12 5.44
CA SER A 27 -0.26 26.27 5.56
C SER A 27 0.42 24.95 5.21
N LEU A 28 1.68 25.01 4.77
CA LEU A 28 2.47 23.81 4.44
C LEU A 28 2.52 22.82 5.62
N GLN A 29 2.72 23.33 6.84
CA GLN A 29 2.83 22.52 8.05
C GLN A 29 1.49 21.87 8.40
N ALA A 30 0.37 22.60 8.28
CA ALA A 30 -0.96 22.05 8.51
C ALA A 30 -1.29 20.97 7.47
N TYR A 31 -1.00 21.23 6.19
CA TYR A 31 -1.19 20.24 5.13
C TYR A 31 -0.37 18.96 5.40
N MET A 32 0.90 19.08 5.75
CA MET A 32 1.73 17.94 6.11
C MET A 32 1.20 17.14 7.30
N LEU A 33 0.68 17.83 8.33
CA LEU A 33 0.05 17.16 9.47
C LEU A 33 -1.16 16.33 9.04
N THR A 34 -2.04 16.88 8.19
CA THR A 34 -3.21 16.12 7.69
C THR A 34 -2.80 14.87 6.92
N LEU A 35 -1.71 14.92 6.14
CA LEU A 35 -1.19 13.76 5.44
C LEU A 35 -0.66 12.69 6.40
N LEU A 36 0.03 13.10 7.46
CA LEU A 36 0.55 12.19 8.49
C LEU A 36 -0.59 11.53 9.27
N GLU A 37 -1.61 12.30 9.66
CA GLU A 37 -2.79 11.79 10.37
C GLU A 37 -3.60 10.82 9.49
N HIS A 38 -3.81 11.18 8.23
CA HIS A 38 -4.48 10.31 7.27
C HIS A 38 -3.71 8.99 7.07
N GLU A 39 -2.40 9.03 6.89
CA GLU A 39 -1.61 7.81 6.70
C GLU A 39 -1.52 6.97 7.99
N ALA A 40 -1.47 7.60 9.17
CA ALA A 40 -1.45 6.89 10.45
C ALA A 40 -2.78 6.21 10.80
N THR A 41 -3.90 6.76 10.34
CA THR A 41 -5.25 6.20 10.54
C THR A 41 -5.65 5.21 9.45
N ARG A 42 -4.91 5.19 8.34
CA ARG A 42 -5.10 4.20 7.29
C ARG A 42 -4.86 2.82 7.89
N PRO A 43 -5.82 1.87 7.79
CA PRO A 43 -5.58 0.52 8.27
C PRO A 43 -4.37 -0.04 7.54
N ALA A 44 -3.27 -0.24 8.27
CA ALA A 44 -2.14 -0.99 7.78
C ALA A 44 -2.69 -2.33 7.31
N PRO A 45 -2.47 -2.75 6.06
CA PRO A 45 -2.67 -4.15 5.71
C PRO A 45 -1.90 -4.96 6.76
N LEU A 46 -2.47 -6.07 7.26
CA LEU A 46 -1.82 -7.08 8.11
C LEU A 46 -0.63 -7.76 7.39
N ALA A 47 0.12 -7.02 6.58
CA ALA A 47 1.34 -7.44 5.95
C ALA A 47 2.47 -7.24 6.98
N PRO A 48 3.36 -8.22 7.15
CA PRO A 48 4.56 -8.03 7.93
C PRO A 48 5.30 -6.79 7.38
N VAL A 49 5.81 -5.98 8.29
CA VAL A 49 6.60 -4.76 8.00
C VAL A 49 7.63 -5.09 6.92
N GLY A 50 7.56 -4.41 5.76
CA GLY A 50 8.50 -4.56 4.66
C GLY A 50 7.92 -5.09 3.33
N GLU A 51 6.65 -5.49 3.26
CA GLU A 51 6.09 -6.03 2.01
C GLU A 51 5.65 -4.92 1.02
N THR A 52 6.43 -4.74 -0.06
CA THR A 52 6.12 -3.77 -1.13
C THR A 52 4.88 -4.18 -1.94
N ARG A 53 4.28 -3.24 -2.69
CA ARG A 53 3.10 -3.50 -3.54
C ARG A 53 3.34 -4.63 -4.55
N GLY A 54 4.56 -4.74 -5.09
CA GLY A 54 4.95 -5.82 -6.00
C GLY A 54 5.04 -7.17 -5.30
N GLN A 55 5.62 -7.22 -4.10
CA GLN A 55 5.71 -8.44 -3.31
C GLN A 55 4.32 -8.98 -2.94
N ARG A 56 3.34 -8.12 -2.66
CA ARG A 56 1.94 -8.52 -2.45
C ARG A 56 1.30 -9.18 -3.67
N ALA A 57 1.57 -8.68 -4.87
CA ALA A 57 1.06 -9.28 -6.11
C ALA A 57 1.67 -10.68 -6.31
N VAL A 58 2.97 -10.81 -6.08
CA VAL A 58 3.68 -12.10 -6.14
C VAL A 58 3.17 -13.07 -5.08
N ARG A 59 2.91 -12.61 -3.85
CA ARG A 59 2.35 -13.45 -2.77
C ARG A 59 0.93 -13.91 -3.07
N ARG A 60 0.07 -13.06 -3.64
CA ARG A 60 -1.27 -13.48 -4.10
C ARG A 60 -1.19 -14.51 -5.23
N ALA A 61 -0.31 -14.28 -6.21
CA ALA A 61 -0.07 -15.24 -7.28
C ALA A 61 0.45 -16.58 -6.75
N ARG A 62 1.37 -16.57 -5.79
CA ARG A 62 1.91 -17.78 -5.13
C ARG A 62 0.92 -18.44 -4.17
N GLY A 63 0.09 -17.68 -3.47
CA GLY A 63 -0.95 -18.18 -2.58
C GLY A 63 -2.05 -18.92 -3.34
N SER A 64 -2.40 -18.44 -4.54
CA SER A 64 -3.32 -19.14 -5.45
C SER A 64 -2.76 -20.48 -5.95
N ALA A 65 -1.43 -20.63 -6.02
CA ALA A 65 -0.77 -21.88 -6.44
C ALA A 65 -0.49 -22.86 -5.29
N ASN A 66 -0.59 -22.40 -4.03
CA ASN A 66 -0.29 -23.19 -2.84
C ASN A 66 -1.53 -23.50 -1.99
N ASN A 67 -2.75 -23.38 -2.55
CA ASN A 67 -3.96 -23.77 -1.84
C ASN A 67 -3.88 -25.27 -1.48
N PRO A 68 -3.88 -25.66 -0.19
CA PRO A 68 -3.82 -27.06 0.22
C PRO A 68 -4.99 -27.89 -0.32
N GLU A 69 -6.11 -27.26 -0.68
CA GLU A 69 -7.25 -27.93 -1.32
C GLU A 69 -6.91 -28.44 -2.73
N THR A 70 -5.93 -27.85 -3.41
CA THR A 70 -5.47 -28.28 -4.75
C THR A 70 -4.31 -29.28 -4.69
N ARG A 71 -3.69 -29.48 -3.52
CA ARG A 71 -2.63 -30.47 -3.31
C ARG A 71 -3.24 -31.86 -3.29
N GLY A 72 -3.17 -32.53 -4.44
CA GLY A 72 -3.68 -33.90 -4.62
C GLY A 72 -4.89 -33.99 -5.55
N MET A 73 -5.38 -32.87 -6.09
CA MET A 73 -6.40 -32.89 -7.13
C MET A 73 -5.81 -33.43 -8.43
N SER A 74 -6.58 -34.28 -9.11
CA SER A 74 -6.25 -34.70 -10.46
C SER A 74 -6.28 -33.49 -11.42
N THR A 75 -5.57 -33.59 -12.54
CA THR A 75 -5.53 -32.55 -13.58
C THR A 75 -6.94 -32.17 -14.06
N GLU A 76 -7.89 -33.11 -14.04
CA GLU A 76 -9.27 -32.91 -14.44
C GLU A 76 -10.08 -32.06 -13.42
N GLU A 77 -9.90 -32.32 -12.13
CA GLU A 77 -10.53 -31.56 -11.04
C GLU A 77 -10.01 -30.11 -11.00
N LEU A 78 -8.71 -29.93 -11.24
CA LEU A 78 -8.10 -28.60 -11.35
C LEU A 78 -8.72 -27.81 -12.53
N MET A 79 -8.87 -28.46 -13.68
CA MET A 79 -9.48 -27.85 -14.87
C MET A 79 -10.96 -27.55 -14.67
N LYS A 80 -11.69 -28.31 -13.85
CA LYS A 80 -13.08 -28.03 -13.49
C LYS A 80 -13.19 -26.78 -12.61
N LEU A 81 -12.29 -26.62 -11.63
CA LEU A 81 -12.27 -25.47 -10.73
C LEU A 81 -11.91 -24.16 -11.44
N LEU A 82 -10.97 -24.19 -12.40
CA LEU A 82 -10.59 -23.02 -13.21
C LEU A 82 -11.66 -22.61 -14.24
N ARG A 83 -12.54 -23.53 -14.62
CA ARG A 83 -13.68 -23.26 -15.52
C ARG A 83 -14.92 -22.73 -14.80
N GLY A 84 -14.90 -22.65 -13.47
CA GLY A 84 -15.89 -21.94 -12.66
C GLY A 84 -17.00 -22.83 -12.09
N ALA A 85 -17.57 -22.34 -10.98
CA ALA A 85 -18.86 -22.75 -10.43
C ALA A 85 -19.98 -22.65 -11.47
#